data_AF-A0A6B2CST7-F1
#
_entry.id   AF-A0A6B2CST7-F1
#
_cell.length_a   1.000
_cell.length_b   1.000
_cell.length_c   1.000
_cell.angle_alpha   90.00
_cell.angle_beta   90.00
_cell.angle_gamma   90.00
#
_symmetry.space_group_name_H-M   'P 1'
#
loop_
_entity.id
_entity.type
_entity.pdbx_description
1 polymer ?
#
loop_
_entity_poly.entity_id
_entity_poly.type
_entity_poly.pdbx_seq_one_letter_code
_entity_poly.pdbx_strand_id
1 'polypeptide(L)'
;MDLRQLIEPVSQYMSHPVAGGWLWFMIIAFAIAFIASMPPRRPLAGWFGDFFIKWGLAGILVWFVVNGLWAIREVMGERLILPFSPLEAYLEYATVWSAVLTGMATFLFFGSALLLRAIFVREEWPRGV
;
A
#
# COMPACT_ATOMS: atom_id res chain seq x y z
N MET A 1 -24.07 -20.95 -2.74
CA MET A 1 -23.09 -20.09 -3.43
C MET A 1 -21.73 -20.75 -3.22
N ASP A 2 -21.10 -21.22 -4.29
CA ASP A 2 -19.93 -22.09 -4.20
C ASP A 2 -18.67 -21.23 -3.95
N LEU A 3 -17.96 -21.47 -2.84
CA LEU A 3 -16.78 -20.66 -2.46
C LEU A 3 -15.71 -20.65 -3.55
N ARG A 4 -15.61 -21.72 -4.34
CA ARG A 4 -14.67 -21.84 -5.47
C ARG A 4 -14.95 -20.82 -6.59
N GLN A 5 -16.22 -20.55 -6.88
CA GLN A 5 -16.63 -19.58 -7.90
C GLN A 5 -16.33 -18.12 -7.51
N LEU A 6 -16.19 -17.84 -6.20
CA LEU A 6 -15.74 -16.54 -5.70
C LEU A 6 -14.21 -16.41 -5.67
N ILE A 7 -13.50 -17.52 -5.43
CA ILE A 7 -12.05 -17.54 -5.27
C ILE A 7 -11.32 -17.56 -6.63
N GLU A 8 -11.84 -18.27 -7.64
CA GLU A 8 -11.24 -18.33 -8.98
C GLU A 8 -11.06 -16.95 -9.64
N PRO A 9 -12.07 -16.06 -9.69
CA PRO A 9 -11.89 -14.72 -10.25
C PRO A 9 -10.88 -13.88 -9.46
N VAL A 10 -10.91 -13.96 -8.13
CA VAL A 10 -9.96 -13.23 -7.25
C VAL A 10 -8.54 -13.73 -7.46
N SER A 11 -8.35 -15.05 -7.56
CA SER A 11 -7.07 -15.69 -7.89
C SER A 11 -6.53 -15.21 -9.24
N GLN A 12 -7.39 -15.15 -10.25
CA GLN A 12 -7.02 -14.68 -11.59
C GLN A 12 -6.65 -13.19 -11.59
N TYR A 13 -7.39 -12.35 -10.86
CA TYR A 13 -7.03 -10.93 -10.70
C TYR A 13 -5.73 -10.72 -9.90
N MET A 14 -5.51 -11.50 -8.84
CA MET A 14 -4.26 -11.47 -8.06
C MET A 14 -3.06 -11.96 -8.87
N SER A 15 -3.28 -12.79 -9.89
CA SER A 15 -2.23 -13.24 -10.80
C SER A 15 -1.81 -12.18 -11.83
N HIS A 16 -2.53 -11.05 -11.92
CA HIS A 16 -2.14 -9.97 -12.82
C HIS A 16 -0.83 -9.32 -12.33
N PRO A 17 0.18 -9.10 -13.20
CA PRO A 17 1.50 -8.58 -12.81
C PRO A 17 1.44 -7.28 -12.02
N VAL A 18 0.49 -6.40 -12.39
CA VAL A 18 0.21 -5.13 -11.70
C VAL A 18 -0.31 -5.34 -10.27
N ALA A 19 -1.22 -6.31 -10.06
CA ALA A 19 -1.76 -6.60 -8.73
C ALA A 19 -0.68 -7.22 -7.83
N GLY A 20 0.15 -8.12 -8.40
CA GLY A 20 1.33 -8.67 -7.72
C GLY A 20 2.34 -7.58 -7.35
N GLY A 21 2.66 -6.67 -8.27
CA GLY A 21 3.54 -5.53 -8.03
C GLY A 21 3.00 -4.59 -6.94
N TRP A 22 1.70 -4.28 -6.98
CA TRP A 22 1.03 -3.49 -5.95
C TRP A 22 1.10 -4.15 -4.56
N LEU A 23 0.91 -5.47 -4.48
CA LEU A 23 1.04 -6.21 -3.22
C LEU A 23 2.48 -6.11 -2.68
N TRP A 24 3.49 -6.25 -3.55
CA TRP A 24 4.89 -6.04 -3.17
C TRP A 24 5.16 -4.63 -2.66
N PHE A 25 4.55 -3.60 -3.25
CA PHE A 25 4.64 -2.23 -2.75
C PHE A 25 4.02 -2.07 -1.37
N MET A 26 2.90 -2.74 -1.10
CA MET A 26 2.28 -2.76 0.22
C MET A 26 3.16 -3.46 1.26
N ILE A 27 3.88 -4.52 0.87
CA ILE A 27 4.87 -5.21 1.72
C ILE A 27 6.07 -4.30 2.00
N ILE A 28 6.58 -3.57 0.99
CA ILE A 28 7.67 -2.61 1.18
C ILE A 28 7.22 -1.47 2.09
N ALA A 29 6.02 -0.93 1.87
CA ALA A 29 5.43 0.10 2.74
C ALA A 29 5.26 -0.40 4.18
N PHE A 30 4.87 -1.67 4.36
CA PHE A 30 4.79 -2.32 5.66
C PHE A 30 6.17 -2.36 6.33
N ALA A 31 7.22 -2.78 5.63
CA ALA A 31 8.57 -2.83 6.16
C ALA A 31 9.09 -1.44 6.56
N ILE A 32 8.87 -0.42 5.72
CA ILE A 32 9.23 0.98 6.01
C ILE A 32 8.52 1.45 7.28
N ALA A 33 7.21 1.23 7.37
CA ALA A 33 6.42 1.63 8.51
C ALA A 33 6.82 0.88 9.78
N PHE A 34 7.16 -0.40 9.66
CA PHE A 34 7.58 -1.23 10.78
C PHE A 34 8.89 -0.69 11.37
N ILE A 35 9.90 -0.44 10.53
CA ILE A 35 11.17 0.18 10.93
C ILE A 35 10.93 1.57 11.55
N ALA A 36 10.15 2.43 10.87
CA ALA A 36 9.83 3.77 11.35
C ALA A 36 8.99 3.77 12.64
N SER A 37 8.34 2.64 12.94
CA SER A 37 7.52 2.45 14.13
C SER A 37 8.24 1.78 15.28
N MET A 38 9.55 1.52 15.26
CA MET A 38 10.26 0.95 16.42
C MET A 38 10.77 2.04 17.39
N PRO A 39 10.07 2.37 18.50
CA PRO A 39 10.65 3.05 19.66
C PRO A 39 10.69 2.15 20.90
N PRO A 40 11.53 2.48 21.92
CA PRO A 40 11.98 1.50 22.90
C PRO A 40 10.91 1.03 23.91
N ARG A 41 9.90 1.86 24.23
CA ARG A 41 8.87 1.58 25.26
C ARG A 41 7.63 2.46 25.02
N ARG A 42 6.57 1.94 24.38
CA ARG A 42 5.25 2.62 24.27
C ARG A 42 4.13 1.61 24.52
N PRO A 43 2.96 2.04 25.06
CA PRO A 43 1.80 1.16 25.20
C PRO A 43 1.37 0.60 23.84
N LEU A 44 1.03 -0.70 23.81
CA LEU A 44 0.76 -1.43 22.56
C LEU A 44 -0.36 -0.78 21.73
N ALA A 45 -1.43 -0.29 22.36
CA ALA A 45 -2.56 0.33 21.66
C ALA A 45 -2.16 1.61 20.89
N GLY A 46 -1.48 2.55 21.55
CA GLY A 46 -0.96 3.76 20.89
C GLY A 46 0.11 3.47 19.84
N TRP A 47 0.93 2.43 20.06
CA TRP A 47 1.91 1.96 19.08
C TRP A 47 1.26 1.42 17.79
N PHE A 48 0.22 0.58 17.92
CA PHE A 48 -0.51 0.06 16.77
C PHE A 48 -1.17 1.18 15.96
N GLY A 49 -1.81 2.15 16.61
CA GLY A 49 -2.39 3.31 15.93
C GLY A 49 -1.35 4.11 15.13
N ASP A 50 -0.22 4.44 15.76
CA ASP A 50 0.89 5.14 15.11
C ASP A 50 1.50 4.34 13.93
N PHE A 51 1.60 3.02 14.09
CA PHE A 51 2.08 2.12 13.04
C PHE A 51 1.16 2.15 11.81
N PHE A 52 -0.16 2.05 11.98
CA PHE A 52 -1.10 2.07 10.87
C PHE A 52 -1.06 3.38 10.07
N ILE A 53 -0.89 4.53 10.74
CA ILE A 53 -0.72 5.81 10.05
C ILE A 53 0.56 5.80 9.22
N LYS A 54 1.68 5.39 9.82
CA LYS A 54 2.97 5.30 9.14
C LYS A 54 2.92 4.33 7.96
N TRP A 55 2.18 3.23 8.10
CA TRP A 55 1.98 2.25 7.04
C TRP A 55 1.15 2.80 5.89
N GLY A 56 0.04 3.49 6.19
CA GLY A 56 -0.74 4.17 5.17
C GLY A 56 0.05 5.28 4.45
N LEU A 57 0.80 6.10 5.19
CA LEU A 57 1.67 7.14 4.61
C LEU A 57 2.79 6.54 3.74
N ALA A 58 3.44 5.47 4.21
CA ALA A 58 4.44 4.76 3.44
C ALA A 58 3.82 4.15 2.17
N GLY A 59 2.59 3.63 2.25
CA GLY A 59 1.85 3.12 1.09
C GLY A 59 1.62 4.19 0.03
N ILE A 60 1.15 5.39 0.44
CA ILE A 60 0.99 6.54 -0.47
C ILE A 60 2.34 6.95 -1.08
N LEU A 61 3.40 7.05 -0.26
CA LEU A 61 4.73 7.42 -0.74
C LEU A 61 5.26 6.44 -1.78
N VAL A 62 5.20 5.14 -1.48
CA VAL A 62 5.66 4.10 -2.41
C VAL A 62 4.83 4.14 -3.69
N TRP A 63 3.50 4.24 -3.59
CA TRP A 63 2.63 4.38 -4.76
C TRP A 63 3.03 5.59 -5.62
N PHE A 64 3.28 6.75 -5.00
CA PHE A 64 3.67 7.97 -5.70
C PHE A 64 5.02 7.83 -6.40
N VAL A 65 6.02 7.25 -5.72
CA VAL A 65 7.35 7.01 -6.30
C VAL A 65 7.27 6.07 -7.49
N VAL A 66 6.57 4.95 -7.35
CA VAL A 66 6.44 3.95 -8.42
C VAL A 66 5.70 4.54 -9.63
N ASN A 67 4.58 5.22 -9.42
CA ASN A 67 3.83 5.82 -10.53
C ASN A 67 4.57 7.03 -11.12
N GLY A 68 5.40 7.73 -10.34
CA GLY A 68 6.32 8.74 -10.86
C GLY A 68 7.37 8.14 -11.79
N LEU A 69 7.99 7.01 -11.41
CA LEU A 69 8.91 6.27 -12.27
C LEU A 69 8.22 5.76 -13.54
N TRP A 70 6.98 5.29 -13.42
CA TRP A 70 6.15 4.91 -14.56
C TRP A 70 5.88 6.08 -15.51
N ALA A 71 5.47 7.23 -14.99
CA ALA A 71 5.23 8.42 -15.80
C ALA A 71 6.50 8.89 -16.52
N ILE A 72 7.66 8.83 -15.87
CA ILE A 72 8.95 9.13 -16.49
C ILE A 72 9.25 8.11 -17.60
N ARG A 73 9.05 6.82 -17.36
CA ARG A 73 9.23 5.75 -18.37
C ARG A 73 8.36 5.99 -19.60
N GLU A 74 7.10 6.38 -19.40
CA GLU A 74 6.15 6.69 -20.48
C GLU A 74 6.65 7.88 -21.32
N VAL A 75 7.07 8.97 -20.67
CA VAL A 75 7.61 10.17 -21.34
C VAL A 75 8.92 9.89 -22.08
N MET A 76 9.74 8.95 -21.59
CA MET A 76 10.99 8.52 -22.23
C MET A 76 10.79 7.49 -23.35
N GLY A 77 9.55 7.10 -23.66
CA GLY A 77 9.24 6.10 -24.69
C GLY A 77 9.75 4.70 -24.31
N GLU A 78 9.48 4.26 -23.08
CA GLU A 78 9.77 2.93 -22.53
C GLU A 78 11.26 2.54 -22.42
N ARG A 79 12.17 3.48 -22.65
CA ARG A 79 13.63 3.24 -22.59
C ARG A 79 14.20 3.04 -21.19
N LEU A 80 13.41 3.27 -20.15
CA LEU A 80 13.83 3.10 -18.77
C LEU A 80 13.74 1.62 -18.38
N ILE A 81 14.91 0.98 -18.24
CA ILE A 81 15.04 -0.41 -17.78
C ILE A 81 15.47 -0.37 -16.31
N LEU A 82 14.65 -0.93 -15.43
CA LEU A 82 14.92 -1.02 -14.01
C LEU A 82 15.12 -2.50 -13.64
N PRO A 83 16.31 -2.91 -13.14
CA PRO A 83 16.62 -4.31 -12.85
C PRO A 83 16.02 -4.75 -11.50
N PHE A 84 14.71 -4.58 -11.33
CA PHE A 84 13.98 -5.00 -10.14
C PHE A 84 12.65 -5.61 -10.56
N SER A 85 12.56 -6.94 -10.55
CA SER A 85 11.51 -7.71 -11.20
C SER A 85 10.06 -7.36 -10.82
N PRO A 86 9.70 -7.01 -9.56
CA PRO A 86 8.33 -6.64 -9.24
C PRO A 86 7.93 -5.28 -9.81
N LEU A 87 8.92 -4.38 -9.95
CA LEU A 87 8.73 -3.03 -10.45
C LEU A 87 8.82 -3.02 -11.98
N GLU A 88 9.70 -3.81 -12.58
CA GLU A 88 9.74 -4.05 -14.02
C GLU A 88 8.38 -4.56 -14.54
N ALA A 89 7.85 -5.62 -13.94
CA ALA A 89 6.54 -6.16 -14.32
C ALA A 89 5.39 -5.17 -14.07
N TYR A 90 5.43 -4.42 -12.96
CA TYR A 90 4.43 -3.37 -12.73
C TYR A 90 4.52 -2.28 -13.80
N LEU A 91 5.73 -1.81 -14.12
CA LEU A 91 5.96 -0.71 -15.05
C LEU A 91 5.66 -1.10 -16.50
N GLU A 92 5.88 -2.36 -16.88
CA GLU A 92 5.64 -2.90 -18.23
C GLU A 92 4.15 -3.07 -18.53
N TYR A 93 3.36 -3.53 -17.54
CA TYR A 93 1.93 -3.78 -17.71
C TYR A 93 1.04 -2.66 -17.14
N ALA A 94 1.63 -1.61 -16.56
CA ALA A 94 0.89 -0.47 -16.04
C ALA A 94 0.35 0.40 -17.18
N THR A 95 -0.97 0.57 -17.17
CA THR A 95 -1.71 1.55 -17.94
C THR A 95 -2.16 2.71 -17.05
N VAL A 96 -2.64 3.79 -17.67
CA VAL A 96 -3.30 4.90 -16.94
C VAL A 96 -4.41 4.36 -16.02
N TRP A 97 -5.22 3.40 -16.48
CA TRP A 97 -6.29 2.82 -15.68
C TRP A 97 -5.79 2.01 -14.48
N SER A 98 -4.68 1.27 -14.61
CA SER A 98 -4.10 0.61 -13.45
C SER A 98 -3.50 1.59 -12.45
N ALA A 99 -2.92 2.70 -12.90
CA ALA A 99 -2.45 3.75 -12.00
C ALA A 99 -3.64 4.34 -11.21
N VAL A 100 -4.76 4.63 -11.88
CA VAL A 100 -5.99 5.09 -11.23
C VAL A 100 -6.52 4.07 -10.22
N LEU A 101 -6.66 2.79 -10.61
CA LEU A 101 -7.20 1.74 -9.75
C LEU A 101 -6.31 1.47 -8.52
N THR A 102 -4.99 1.38 -8.71
CA THR A 102 -4.04 1.21 -7.60
C THR A 102 -3.98 2.44 -6.71
N GLY A 103 -4.18 3.63 -7.26
CA GLY A 103 -4.32 4.87 -6.50
C GLY A 103 -5.56 4.84 -5.62
N MET A 104 -6.73 4.48 -6.18
CA MET A 104 -7.95 4.28 -5.41
C MET A 104 -7.77 3.25 -4.30
N ALA A 105 -7.15 2.10 -4.60
CA ALA A 105 -6.88 1.06 -3.60
C ALA A 105 -5.96 1.58 -2.48
N THR A 106 -4.93 2.36 -2.82
CA THR A 106 -3.99 2.96 -1.86
C THR A 106 -4.67 4.02 -0.98
N PHE A 107 -5.54 4.86 -1.55
CA PHE A 107 -6.34 5.83 -0.78
C PHE A 107 -7.36 5.16 0.13
N LEU A 108 -8.05 4.12 -0.36
CA LEU A 108 -8.97 3.33 0.47
C LEU A 108 -8.22 2.69 1.63
N PHE A 109 -7.08 2.07 1.36
CA PHE A 109 -6.21 1.49 2.38
C PHE A 109 -5.77 2.53 3.43
N PHE A 110 -5.31 3.71 3.00
CA PHE A 110 -4.97 4.80 3.90
C PHE A 110 -6.17 5.27 4.74
N GLY A 111 -7.34 5.45 4.12
CA GLY A 111 -8.57 5.81 4.82
C GLY A 111 -8.97 4.77 5.88
N SER A 112 -8.84 3.48 5.57
CA SER A 112 -9.06 2.40 6.53
C SER A 112 -8.05 2.43 7.68
N ALA A 113 -6.78 2.70 7.40
CA ALA A 113 -5.74 2.83 8.42
C ALA A 113 -6.02 4.02 9.37
N LEU A 114 -6.50 5.15 8.84
CA LEU A 114 -6.93 6.30 9.64
C LEU A 114 -8.15 5.98 10.51
N LEU A 115 -9.15 5.27 9.98
CA LEU A 115 -10.32 4.84 10.73
C LEU A 115 -9.96 3.92 11.89
N LEU A 116 -9.09 2.93 11.65
CA LEU A 116 -8.57 2.06 12.70
C LEU A 116 -7.90 2.87 13.81
N ARG A 117 -7.04 3.82 13.45
CA ARG A 117 -6.40 4.71 14.42
C ARG A 117 -7.41 5.54 15.22
N ALA A 118 -8.45 6.08 14.56
CA ALA A 118 -9.50 6.85 15.24
C ALA A 118 -10.27 6.01 16.28
N ILE A 119 -10.45 4.71 16.03
CA ILE A 119 -11.08 3.78 16.98
C ILE A 119 -10.16 3.60 18.21
N PHE A 120 -8.87 3.33 18.00
CA PHE A 120 -7.93 3.09 19.11
C PHE A 120 -7.59 4.34 19.92
N VAL A 121 -7.56 5.53 19.30
CA VAL A 121 -7.32 6.81 20.00
C VAL A 121 -8.45 7.15 20.98
N ARG A 122 -9.68 6.67 20.73
CA ARG A 122 -10.82 6.89 21.64
C ARG A 122 -10.62 6.30 23.03
N GLU A 123 -9.76 5.29 23.16
CA GLU A 123 -9.44 4.65 24.45
C GLU A 123 -8.42 5.44 25.28
N GLU A 124 -7.73 6.42 24.69
CA GLU A 124 -6.73 7.26 25.36
C GLU A 124 -7.30 8.58 25.92
N TRP A 125 -8.61 8.81 25.82
CA TRP A 125 -9.23 9.99 26.43
C TRP A 125 -9.02 9.95 27.96
N PRO A 126 -8.48 11.01 28.60
CA PRO A 126 -8.32 11.00 30.04
C PRO A 126 -9.71 10.88 30.67
N ARG A 127 -9.96 9.79 31.39
CA ARG A 127 -11.04 9.76 32.38
C ARG A 127 -10.61 10.67 33.53
N GLY A 128 -10.84 11.97 33.40
CA GLY A 128 -10.51 12.92 34.44
C GLY A 128 -10.35 14.36 33.94
N VAL A 129 -11.48 14.98 33.61
CA VAL A 129 -11.81 16.33 34.10
C VAL A 129 -13.27 16.28 34.55
#